data_AF-A0A521Y4Z7-F1
#
_entry.id   AF-A0A521Y4Z7-F1
#
_cell.length_a   1.000
_cell.length_b   1.000
_cell.length_c   1.000
_cell.angle_alpha   90.00
_cell.angle_beta   90.00
_cell.angle_gamma   90.00
#
_symmetry.space_group_name_H-M   'P 1'
#
loop_
_entity.id
_entity.type
_entity.pdbx_description
1 polymer ?
#
loop_
_entity_poly.entity_id
_entity_poly.type
_entity_poly.pdbx_seq_one_letter_code
_entity_poly.pdbx_strand_id
1 'polypeptide(L)' 'MSSVTSATTVNNASSATPGSAGSAAALLVLKKSMNLDAANAAALIQALPQPAQPALATSGNLGTKLNTYA' A
#
# COMPACT_ATOMS: atom_id res chain seq x y z
N MET A 1 -11.54 6.23 11.45
CA MET A 1 -12.51 5.15 11.77
C MET A 1 -12.29 3.86 10.95
N SER A 2 -11.23 3.71 10.14
CA SER A 2 -11.05 2.55 9.25
C SER A 2 -10.32 1.32 9.84
N SER A 3 -9.61 1.45 10.96
CA SER A 3 -8.86 0.33 11.57
C SER A 3 -9.73 -0.65 12.36
N VAL A 4 -10.87 -0.20 12.89
CA VAL A 4 -11.78 -1.01 13.71
C VAL A 4 -12.56 -2.03 12.87
N THR A 5 -12.85 -1.71 11.61
CA THR A 5 -13.55 -2.61 10.68
C THR A 5 -12.67 -3.80 10.26
N SER A 6 -11.36 -3.62 10.12
CA SER A 6 -10.46 -4.69 9.66
C SER A 6 -10.28 -5.79 10.71
N ALA A 7 -9.99 -5.41 11.97
CA ALA A 7 -9.78 -6.37 13.05
C ALA A 7 -11.05 -7.18 13.37
N THR A 8 -12.20 -6.52 13.46
CA THR A 8 -13.48 -7.20 13.73
C THR A 8 -13.91 -8.10 12.58
N THR A 9 -13.69 -7.72 11.32
CA THR A 9 -14.01 -8.56 10.16
C THR A 9 -13.10 -9.78 10.08
N VAL A 10 -11.79 -9.62 10.33
CA VAL A 10 -10.83 -10.73 10.36
C VAL A 10 -11.16 -11.70 11.49
N ASN A 11 -11.45 -11.20 12.69
CA ASN A 11 -11.86 -12.05 13.81
C ASN A 11 -13.14 -12.83 13.50
N ASN A 12 -14.16 -12.18 12.93
CA ASN A 12 -15.40 -12.85 12.53
C ASN A 12 -15.19 -13.87 11.41
N ALA A 13 -14.32 -13.58 10.43
CA ALA A 13 -13.96 -14.54 9.38
C ALA A 13 -13.23 -15.76 9.96
N SER A 14 -12.37 -15.55 10.97
CA SER A 14 -11.58 -16.60 11.62
C SER A 14 -12.40 -17.51 12.55
N SER A 15 -13.49 -16.99 13.13
CA SER A 15 -14.39 -17.73 14.02
C SER A 15 -15.62 -18.30 13.33
N ALA A 16 -15.83 -18.00 12.04
CA ALA A 16 -16.98 -18.49 11.29
C ALA A 16 -16.86 -19.98 10.95
N THR A 17 -17.96 -20.73 11.11
CA THR A 17 -18.02 -22.16 10.82
C THR A 17 -17.62 -22.45 9.36
N PRO A 18 -16.59 -23.26 9.09
CA PRO A 18 -16.14 -23.57 7.73
C PRO A 18 -17.28 -24.10 6.85
N GLY A 19 -17.36 -23.64 5.60
CA GLY A 19 -18.38 -24.08 4.64
C GLY A 19 -19.74 -23.38 4.73
N SER A 20 -19.90 -22.42 5.65
CA SER A 20 -21.15 -21.64 5.78
C SER A 20 -21.19 -20.44 4.83
N ALA A 21 -22.39 -20.03 4.42
CA ALA A 21 -22.60 -18.81 3.62
C ALA A 21 -22.02 -17.55 4.29
N GLY A 22 -22.06 -17.48 5.63
CA GLY A 22 -21.45 -16.39 6.41
C GLY A 22 -19.94 -16.32 6.26
N SER A 23 -19.25 -17.46 6.23
CA SER A 23 -17.79 -17.55 6.03
C SER A 23 -17.39 -17.12 4.62
N ALA A 24 -18.19 -17.50 3.62
CA ALA A 24 -18.00 -17.04 2.24
C ALA A 24 -18.19 -15.52 2.11
N ALA A 25 -19.22 -14.95 2.74
CA ALA A 25 -19.44 -13.51 2.77
C ALA A 25 -18.30 -12.76 3.48
N ALA A 26 -17.84 -13.27 4.63
CA ALA A 26 -16.72 -12.68 5.37
C ALA A 26 -15.42 -12.66 4.53
N LEU A 27 -15.13 -13.75 3.81
CA LEU A 27 -13.99 -13.82 2.90
C LEU A 27 -14.13 -12.88 1.69
N LEU A 28 -15.35 -12.70 1.16
CA LEU A 28 -15.61 -11.75 0.07
C LEU A 28 -15.40 -10.30 0.52
N VAL A 29 -15.86 -9.95 1.73
CA VAL A 29 -15.63 -8.63 2.33
C VAL A 29 -14.14 -8.39 2.55
N LEU A 30 -13.41 -9.37 3.11
CA LEU A 30 -11.96 -9.28 3.30
C LEU A 30 -11.21 -9.10 1.97
N LYS A 31 -11.59 -9.83 0.93
CA LYS A 31 -11.02 -9.65 -0.41
C LYS A 31 -11.33 -8.27 -0.96
N LYS A 32 -12.55 -7.77 -0.78
CA LYS A 32 -12.95 -6.44 -1.24
C LYS A 32 -12.17 -5.33 -0.52
N SER A 33 -12.01 -5.42 0.79
CA SER A 33 -11.23 -4.45 1.56
C SER A 33 -9.76 -4.45 1.14
N MET A 34 -9.16 -5.63 0.95
CA MET A 34 -7.78 -5.73 0.48
C MET A 34 -7.58 -5.14 -0.92
N ASN A 35 -8.56 -5.29 -1.82
CA ASN A 35 -8.53 -4.68 -3.14
C ASN A 35 -8.63 -3.14 -3.08
N LEU A 36 -9.46 -2.62 -2.17
CA LEU A 36 -9.56 -1.17 -1.93
C LEU A 36 -8.26 -0.61 -1.33
N ASP A 37 -7.64 -1.34 -0.40
CA ASP A 37 -6.35 -0.95 0.19
C ASP A 37 -5.25 -0.91 -0.88
N ALA A 38 -5.22 -1.89 -1.80
CA ALA A 38 -4.28 -1.91 -2.92
C ALA A 38 -4.48 -0.72 -3.87
N ALA A 39 -5.72 -0.36 -4.19
CA ALA A 39 -6.04 0.80 -5.02
C ALA A 39 -5.62 2.11 -4.34
N ASN A 40 -5.86 2.25 -3.03
CA ASN A 40 -5.43 3.41 -2.26
C ASN A 40 -3.90 3.49 -2.16
N ALA A 41 -3.21 2.36 -1.98
CA ALA A 41 -1.75 2.32 -1.97
C ALA A 41 -1.17 2.77 -3.32
N ALA A 42 -1.76 2.34 -4.44
CA ALA A 42 -1.34 2.80 -5.77
C ALA A 42 -1.51 4.31 -5.94
N ALA A 43 -2.64 4.87 -5.47
CA ALA A 43 -2.87 6.31 -5.49
C ALA A 43 -1.87 7.08 -4.62
N LEU A 44 -1.51 6.55 -3.45
CA LEU A 44 -0.48 7.14 -2.58
C LEU A 44 0.90 7.11 -3.24
N ILE A 45 1.27 6.02 -3.92
CA ILE A 45 2.52 5.92 -4.67
C ILE A 45 2.55 6.94 -5.82
N GLN A 46 1.43 7.12 -6.53
CA GLN A 46 1.32 8.14 -7.58
C GLN A 46 1.35 9.58 -7.04
N ALA A 47 0.92 9.77 -5.79
CA ALA A 47 0.97 11.07 -5.11
C ALA A 47 2.36 11.40 -4.56
N LEU A 48 3.31 10.44 -4.58
CA LEU A 48 4.69 10.75 -4.25
C LEU A 48 5.23 11.75 -5.29
N PRO A 49 5.89 12.83 -4.86
CA PRO A 49 6.62 13.69 -5.77
C PRO A 49 7.55 12.82 -6.60
N GLN A 50 7.46 12.90 -7.93
CA GLN A 50 8.44 12.25 -8.78
C GLN A 50 9.83 12.70 -8.30
N PRO A 51 10.81 11.78 -8.17
CA PRO A 51 12.15 12.18 -7.77
C PRO A 51 12.67 13.17 -8.82
N ALA A 52 12.61 14.45 -8.47
CA ALA A 52 13.23 15.50 -9.25
C ALA A 52 14.71 15.17 -9.22
N GLN A 53 15.20 14.68 -10.36
CA GLN A 53 16.59 14.27 -10.53
C GLN A 53 17.47 15.39 -9.95
N PRO A 54 18.28 15.14 -8.90
CA PRO A 54 19.04 16.19 -8.26
C PRO A 54 19.90 16.86 -9.33
N ALA A 55 19.77 18.18 -9.48
CA ALA A 55 20.60 18.92 -10.40
C ALA A 55 22.07 18.71 -9.98
N LEU A 56 22.81 17.95 -10.78
CA LEU A 56 24.23 17.73 -10.56
C LEU A 56 24.92 19.09 -10.61
N ALA A 57 25.76 19.37 -9.61
CA ALA A 57 26.55 20.59 -9.60
C ALA A 57 27.47 20.60 -10.85
N THR A 58 27.20 21.48 -11.80
CA THR A 58 28.00 21.60 -13.04
C THR A 58 29.32 22.36 -12.82
N SER A 59 29.58 22.86 -11.61
CA SER A 59 30.76 23.65 -11.27
C SER A 59 31.08 23.56 -9.78
N GLY A 60 32.36 23.41 -9.45
CA GLY A 60 32.88 23.32 -8.06
C GLY A 60 34.02 22.32 -7.92
N ASN A 61 34.87 22.49 -6.92
CA ASN A 61 36.06 21.65 -6.68
C ASN A 61 35.75 20.24 -6.14
N LEU A 62 34.49 19.92 -5.86
CA LEU A 62 34.03 18.64 -5.32
C LEU A 62 32.70 18.24 -5.99
N GLY A 63 32.61 17.02 -6.53
CA GLY A 63 31.32 16.35 -6.78
C GLY A 63 30.63 16.51 -8.14
N THR A 64 31.32 16.88 -9.23
CA THR A 64 30.69 17.02 -10.57
C THR A 64 30.33 15.70 -11.26
N LYS A 65 30.72 14.56 -10.68
CA LYS A 65 30.43 13.20 -11.18
C LYS A 65 29.91 12.32 -10.05
N LEU A 66 28.71 12.59 -9.56
CA LEU A 66 28.03 11.68 -8.65
C LEU A 66 27.37 10.57 -9.48
N ASN A 67 27.76 9.32 -9.25
CA ASN A 67 27.08 8.17 -9.87
C ASN A 67 25.76 7.93 -9.11
N THR A 68 24.67 8.51 -9.61
CA THR A 68 23.34 8.47 -8.98
C THR A 68 22.59 7.14 -9.15
N TYR A 69 23.29 6.08 -9.60
CA TYR A 69 22.71 4.78 -9.92
C TYR A 69 23.39 3.59 -9.20
N ALA A 70 24.10 3.84 -8.09
CA ALA A 70 24.65 2.78 -7.23
C ALA A 70 23.77 2.57 -5.98
#